data_AF-A0A2D6CY52-F1
#
_entry.id   AF-A0A2D6CY52-F1
#
_cell.length_a   1.000
_cell.length_b   1.000
_cell.length_c   1.000
_cell.angle_alpha   90.00
_cell.angle_beta   90.00
_cell.angle_gamma   90.00
#
_symmetry.space_group_name_H-M   'P 1'
#
loop_
_entity.id
_entity.type
_entity.pdbx_description
1 polymer ?
#
loop_
_entity_poly.entity_id
_entity_poly.type
_entity_poly.pdbx_seq_one_letter_code
_entity_poly.pdbx_strand_id
1 'polypeptide(L)'
;MKHLPDVGRPVRAWMRARAAPAIAMAAFLLGYGADVPAQDRNSRIAFSTERDGNYEIYVMRPDGTGLSRLTQNPAMDTLPMWSST
;
A
#
# COMPACT_ATOMS: atom_id res chain seq x y z
N MET A 1 -11.34 -4.34 -50.30
CA MET A 1 -11.89 -4.67 -48.97
C MET A 1 -10.74 -4.72 -47.98
N LYS A 2 -10.81 -3.95 -46.91
CA LYS A 2 -9.76 -3.75 -45.91
C LYS A 2 -9.78 -4.92 -44.92
N HIS A 3 -8.73 -5.75 -44.93
CA HIS A 3 -8.57 -6.88 -44.02
C HIS A 3 -7.77 -6.37 -42.79
N LEU A 4 -8.38 -6.43 -41.60
CA LEU A 4 -7.75 -6.04 -40.33
C LEU A 4 -6.79 -7.13 -39.86
N PRO A 5 -5.60 -6.81 -39.29
CA PRO A 5 -4.70 -7.82 -38.76
C PRO A 5 -5.17 -8.32 -37.38
N ASP A 6 -4.96 -9.62 -37.17
CA ASP A 6 -5.23 -10.42 -35.97
C ASP A 6 -4.63 -9.79 -34.69
N VAL A 7 -5.49 -9.45 -33.72
CA VAL A 7 -5.11 -8.89 -32.40
C VAL A 7 -4.91 -10.05 -31.41
N GLY A 8 -4.01 -10.97 -31.74
CA GLY A 8 -3.71 -12.15 -30.95
C GLY A 8 -2.35 -12.07 -30.26
N ARG A 9 -2.07 -11.04 -29.43
CA ARG A 9 -0.89 -11.08 -28.54
C ARG A 9 -1.25 -11.82 -27.25
N PRO A 10 -0.49 -12.87 -26.86
CA PRO A 10 -0.82 -13.70 -25.73
C PRO A 10 -0.80 -12.85 -24.45
N VAL A 11 -1.85 -13.00 -23.66
CA VAL A 11 -2.16 -12.44 -22.33
C VAL A 11 -0.98 -12.39 -21.35
N ARG A 12 0.12 -13.10 -21.66
CA ARG A 12 1.37 -13.15 -20.89
C ARG A 12 2.26 -11.90 -20.99
N ALA A 13 2.12 -11.06 -22.02
CA ALA A 13 2.94 -9.85 -22.16
C ALA A 13 2.56 -8.75 -21.14
N TRP A 14 1.30 -8.72 -20.70
CA TRP A 14 0.77 -7.70 -19.80
C TRP A 14 1.09 -7.97 -18.32
N MET A 15 1.35 -9.23 -17.93
CA MET A 15 1.69 -9.59 -16.55
C MET A 15 3.08 -9.13 -16.07
N ARG A 16 3.92 -8.59 -16.97
CA ARG A 16 5.22 -7.96 -16.61
C ARG A 16 5.16 -6.43 -16.64
N ALA A 17 4.07 -5.84 -17.14
CA ALA A 17 3.87 -4.40 -17.12
C ALA A 17 3.16 -4.05 -15.80
N ARG A 18 3.96 -3.70 -14.79
CA ARG A 18 3.57 -3.04 -13.53
C ARG A 18 2.09 -3.25 -13.17
N ALA A 19 1.81 -4.33 -12.46
CA ALA A 19 0.76 -4.25 -11.46
C ALA A 19 1.20 -3.16 -10.46
N ALA A 20 0.87 -1.91 -10.79
CA ALA A 20 0.59 -0.92 -9.77
C ALA A 20 -0.36 -1.63 -8.81
N PRO A 21 -0.10 -1.59 -7.49
CA PRO A 21 -0.90 -2.34 -6.56
C PRO A 21 -2.33 -1.89 -6.81
N ALA A 22 -3.23 -2.86 -6.97
CA ALA A 22 -4.66 -2.67 -6.99
C ALA A 22 -5.18 -2.20 -5.63
N ILE A 23 -4.40 -1.40 -4.89
CA ILE A 23 -4.68 -0.82 -3.58
C ILE A 23 -4.39 0.70 -3.66
N ALA A 24 -4.83 1.32 -4.74
CA ALA A 24 -5.61 2.54 -4.57
C ALA A 24 -7.09 2.22 -4.25
N MET A 25 -7.47 0.94 -4.13
CA MET A 25 -8.87 0.48 -4.05
C MET A 25 -9.64 0.83 -2.77
N ALA A 26 -9.12 1.68 -1.91
CA ALA A 26 -9.91 2.25 -0.82
C ALA A 26 -9.91 3.79 -0.82
N ALA A 27 -9.44 4.46 -1.87
CA ALA A 27 -9.53 5.92 -1.90
C ALA A 27 -10.98 6.44 -2.04
N PHE A 28 -11.97 5.58 -2.35
CA PHE A 28 -13.06 6.01 -3.23
C PHE A 28 -14.49 5.65 -2.78
N LEU A 29 -14.69 4.90 -1.70
CA LEU A 29 -16.04 4.47 -1.31
C LEU A 29 -16.69 5.28 -0.17
N LEU A 30 -15.96 6.20 0.48
CA LEU A 30 -16.50 6.97 1.62
C LEU A 30 -16.26 8.50 1.59
N GLY A 31 -15.59 9.05 0.56
CA GLY A 31 -15.48 10.52 0.40
C GLY A 31 -14.62 11.26 1.45
N TYR A 32 -13.69 10.58 2.13
CA TYR A 32 -12.75 11.25 3.04
C TYR A 32 -11.64 11.95 2.24
N GLY A 33 -11.43 13.25 2.52
CA GLY A 33 -10.37 14.06 1.93
C GLY A 33 -9.00 13.40 2.13
N ALA A 34 -8.22 13.34 1.05
CA ALA A 34 -6.95 12.63 1.02
C ALA A 34 -5.86 13.35 1.81
N ASP A 35 -5.71 13.01 3.08
CA ASP A 35 -4.41 13.12 3.76
C ASP A 35 -3.49 12.07 3.15
N VAL A 36 -2.62 12.50 2.24
CA VAL A 36 -1.53 11.66 1.70
C VAL A 36 -0.62 11.27 2.86
N PRO A 37 -0.47 9.97 3.21
CA PRO A 37 0.38 9.59 4.33
C PRO A 37 1.81 10.05 4.05
N ALA A 38 2.37 10.80 5.01
CA ALA A 38 3.72 11.35 4.91
C ALA A 38 4.73 10.23 4.58
N GLN A 39 5.39 10.36 3.43
CA GLN A 39 6.45 9.46 2.98
C GLN A 39 7.80 9.90 3.56
N ASP A 40 8.54 9.00 4.21
CA ASP A 40 9.96 9.25 4.54
C ASP A 40 10.84 9.17 3.26
N ARG A 41 12.12 9.57 3.32
CA ARG A 41 13.05 9.46 2.16
C ARG A 41 13.27 8.02 1.66
N ASN A 42 12.79 7.02 2.41
CA ASN A 42 12.81 5.60 2.08
C ASN A 42 11.39 5.06 1.73
N SER A 43 10.44 5.98 1.54
CA SER A 43 9.02 5.76 1.25
C SER A 43 8.32 4.73 2.14
N ARG A 44 8.64 4.59 3.43
CA ARG A 44 7.92 3.64 4.28
C ARG A 44 6.55 4.17 4.71
N ILE A 45 5.63 3.24 4.91
CA ILE A 45 4.30 3.48 5.45
C ILE A 45 4.30 3.02 6.90
N ALA A 46 3.93 3.90 7.83
CA ALA A 46 3.59 3.52 9.21
C ALA A 46 2.08 3.46 9.37
N PHE A 47 1.58 2.44 10.07
CA PHE A 47 0.15 2.25 10.30
C PHE A 47 -0.08 1.45 11.59
N SER A 48 -1.26 1.59 12.18
CA SER A 48 -1.70 0.79 13.32
C SER A 48 -2.63 -0.34 12.87
N THR A 49 -2.54 -1.51 13.51
CA THR A 49 -3.42 -2.65 13.21
C THR A 49 -3.54 -3.59 14.42
N GLU A 50 -4.72 -4.20 14.58
CA GLU A 50 -5.01 -5.20 15.63
C GLU A 50 -4.76 -6.65 15.21
N ARG A 51 -4.02 -6.86 14.11
CA ARG A 51 -3.81 -8.19 13.48
C ARG A 51 -3.30 -9.29 14.42
N ASP A 52 -2.68 -8.93 15.54
CA ASP A 52 -2.10 -9.84 16.54
C ASP A 52 -2.83 -9.77 17.89
N GLY A 53 -4.05 -9.24 17.94
CA GLY A 53 -4.90 -9.19 19.14
C GLY A 53 -4.74 -7.95 20.02
N ASN A 54 -3.86 -7.00 19.65
CA ASN A 54 -3.76 -5.65 20.22
C ASN A 54 -3.35 -4.67 19.12
N TYR A 55 -3.76 -3.40 19.23
CA TYR A 55 -3.31 -2.36 18.30
C TYR A 55 -1.85 -2.03 18.53
N GLU A 56 -1.06 -2.19 17.46
CA GLU A 56 0.36 -1.96 17.47
C GLU A 56 0.78 -1.22 16.20
N ILE A 57 1.90 -0.51 16.27
CA ILE A 57 2.49 0.21 15.13
C ILE A 57 3.33 -0.74 14.30
N TYR A 58 3.07 -0.72 13.01
CA TYR A 58 3.83 -1.45 11.99
C TYR A 58 4.41 -0.48 10.97
N VAL A 59 5.48 -0.93 10.32
CA VAL A 59 6.05 -0.29 9.13
C VAL A 59 6.22 -1.27 7.99
N MET A 60 6.06 -0.80 6.77
CA MET A 60 6.36 -1.56 5.55
C MET A 60 6.79 -0.65 4.40
N ARG A 61 7.32 -1.23 3.33
CA ARG A 61 7.54 -0.52 2.06
C ARG A 61 6.22 -0.32 1.29
N PRO A 62 6.14 0.63 0.33
CA PRO A 62 4.93 0.86 -0.47
C PRO A 62 4.52 -0.33 -1.33
N ASP A 63 5.47 -1.21 -1.66
CA ASP A 63 5.22 -2.45 -2.41
C ASP A 63 4.64 -3.57 -1.53
N GLY A 64 4.41 -3.31 -0.24
CA GLY A 64 3.90 -4.27 0.74
C GLY A 64 4.95 -5.21 1.31
N THR A 65 6.22 -5.11 0.88
CA THR A 65 7.31 -5.92 1.44
C THR A 65 7.92 -5.29 2.70
N GLY A 66 8.70 -6.08 3.44
CA GLY A 66 9.47 -5.57 4.57
C GLY A 66 8.61 -5.14 5.76
N LEU A 67 7.48 -5.80 5.97
CA LEU A 67 6.63 -5.59 7.12
C LEU A 67 7.39 -5.88 8.42
N SER A 68 7.35 -4.94 9.36
CA SER A 68 7.93 -5.08 10.70
C SER A 68 7.03 -4.44 11.75
N ARG A 69 6.91 -5.08 12.91
CA ARG A 69 6.28 -4.52 14.11
C ARG A 69 7.28 -3.57 14.80
N LEU A 70 6.82 -2.40 15.26
CA LEU A 70 7.65 -1.41 15.97
C LEU A 70 7.34 -1.33 17.47
N THR A 71 6.09 -1.57 17.86
CA THR A 71 5.66 -1.57 19.27
C THR A 71 5.22 -2.96 19.68
N GLN A 72 5.44 -3.33 20.94
CA GLN A 72 4.90 -4.57 21.51
C GLN A 72 4.68 -4.35 23.01
N ASN A 73 3.46 -3.98 23.38
CA ASN A 73 3.13 -3.75 24.77
C ASN A 73 1.64 -3.98 25.04
N PRO A 74 1.20 -4.02 26.32
CA PRO A 74 -0.20 -4.28 26.64
C PRO A 74 -1.16 -3.12 26.33
N ALA A 75 -0.67 -1.89 26.13
CA ALA A 75 -1.51 -0.75 25.76
C ALA A 75 -1.70 -0.70 24.23
N MET A 76 -2.73 0.01 23.79
CA MET A 76 -3.02 0.19 22.37
C MET A 76 -2.19 1.34 21.80
N ASP A 77 -1.48 1.10 20.70
CA ASP A 77 -0.78 2.12 19.94
C ASP A 77 -1.47 2.35 18.58
N THR A 78 -2.02 3.57 18.37
CA THR A 78 -2.96 3.82 17.27
C THR A 78 -2.57 4.95 16.31
N LEU A 79 -1.71 5.87 16.73
CA LEU A 79 -1.43 7.12 15.99
C LEU A 79 0.07 7.29 15.72
N PRO A 80 0.64 6.60 14.72
CA PRO A 80 2.03 6.80 14.36
C PRO A 80 2.25 8.16 13.68
N MET A 81 3.38 8.81 13.99
CA MET A 81 3.81 10.04 13.33
C MET A 81 5.31 10.01 13.03
N TRP A 82 5.69 10.53 11.88
CA TRP A 82 7.10 10.73 11.52
C TRP A 82 7.55 12.12 11.98
N SER A 83 8.72 12.21 12.62
CA SER A 83 9.36 13.50 12.87
C SER A 83 10.17 13.93 11.64
N SER A 84 10.02 15.17 11.21
CA SER A 84 10.98 15.80 10.28
C SER A 84 12.29 16.07 11.03
N THR A 85 13.40 15.53 10.53
CA THR A 85 14.76 15.90 10.99
C THR A 85 15.31 17.00 10.12
#